data_AF-A0A8J6M6T5-F1
#
_entry.id   AF-A0A8J6M6T5-F1
#
_cell.length_a   1.000
_cell.length_b   1.000
_cell.length_c   1.000
_cell.angle_alpha   90.00
_cell.angle_beta   90.00
_cell.angle_gamma   90.00
#
_symmetry.space_group_name_H-M   'P 1'
#
loop_
_entity.id
_entity.type
_entity.pdbx_description
1 polymer ?
#
loop_
_entity_poly.entity_id
_entity_poly.type
_entity_poly.pdbx_seq_one_letter_code
_entity_poly.pdbx_strand_id
1 'polypeptide(L)'
;MANDEHCEFIAKQIEAHCPQGKLKALAFCRNVTHARMMSEVMGERYHTAYLTGRNDIGERIRAYNDLQSDSASLEILFTVDILNEGVDIPGVNMVLFLRPTESSTIFIQQLGRGLRKYDNKPYVTVLDFIGNSYKRSVQIAFALSSLAENFVVEKRLMASLVRDDFVALGLSEYGVEIRIDDLSKEEILDFIDQENFNAIKYLKQDYFNFKKYMSSEFYPWHMDYLNNDCAPDLIRFMSIKIGGKKTGCYYNFLTGIGEEHLPVFTEEQTAFIGYLSGLLPLVRPHEFEIVRCLMNGTGRIEELDQELSEKIPGYRKEQLEHALQFLKVVTRGNDTLSLCIKLDD
;
A
#
# COMPACT_ATOMS: atom_id res chain seq x y z
N MET A 1 5.00 30.31 -6.98
CA MET A 1 6.34 30.73 -7.47
C MET A 1 7.29 30.48 -6.31
N ALA A 2 8.55 30.07 -6.54
CA ALA A 2 9.48 30.01 -5.41
C ALA A 2 9.68 31.44 -4.93
N ASN A 3 9.28 31.70 -3.69
CA ASN A 3 9.51 32.98 -3.01
C ASN A 3 10.90 32.89 -2.36
N ASP A 4 11.60 34.01 -2.16
CA ASP A 4 12.94 33.99 -1.54
C ASP A 4 12.91 33.30 -0.17
N GLU A 5 11.81 33.47 0.58
CA GLU A 5 11.54 32.76 1.83
C GLU A 5 11.52 31.22 1.69
N HIS A 6 11.03 30.70 0.57
CA HIS A 6 11.00 29.27 0.28
C HIS A 6 12.40 28.74 -0.04
N CYS A 7 13.20 29.51 -0.78
CA CYS A 7 14.61 29.17 -1.03
C CYS A 7 15.42 29.20 0.27
N GLU A 8 15.20 30.20 1.13
CA GLU A 8 15.85 30.29 2.44
C GLU A 8 15.49 29.10 3.34
N PHE A 9 14.21 28.70 3.35
CA PHE A 9 13.78 27.51 4.06
C PHE A 9 14.48 26.24 3.57
N ILE A 10 14.54 26.03 2.25
CA ILE A 10 15.26 24.87 1.67
C ILE A 10 16.74 24.90 2.04
N ALA A 11 17.40 26.07 1.94
CA ALA A 11 18.81 26.22 2.27
C ALA A 11 19.08 25.85 3.73
N LYS A 12 18.23 26.31 4.66
CA LYS A 12 18.31 25.95 6.07
C LYS A 12 18.18 24.44 6.31
N GLN A 13 17.30 23.76 5.57
CA GLN A 13 17.15 22.31 5.68
C GLN A 13 18.34 21.53 5.09
N ILE A 14 18.93 22.03 3.99
CA ILE A 14 20.17 21.47 3.42
C ILE A 14 21.30 21.57 4.45
N GLU A 15 21.49 22.74 5.08
CA GLU A 15 22.53 22.96 6.09
C GLU A 15 22.34 22.05 7.31
N ALA A 16 21.11 21.92 7.80
CA ALA A 16 20.79 21.09 8.96
C ALA A 16 21.05 19.59 8.73
N HIS A 17 20.96 19.12 7.49
CA HIS A 17 21.11 17.71 7.13
C HIS A 17 22.27 17.47 6.15
N CYS A 18 23.26 18.37 6.12
CA CYS A 18 24.37 18.27 5.19
C CYS A 18 25.21 17.03 5.51
N PRO A 19 25.46 16.14 4.52
CA PRO A 19 26.31 14.98 4.73
C PRO A 19 27.76 15.39 4.99
N GLN A 20 28.54 14.52 5.62
CA GLN A 20 29.97 14.75 5.80
C GLN A 20 30.68 14.82 4.44
N GLY A 21 31.54 15.83 4.26
CA GLY A 21 32.30 16.05 3.03
C GLY A 21 31.63 17.06 2.10
N LYS A 22 32.01 17.00 0.81
CA LYS A 22 31.46 17.90 -0.21
C LYS A 22 29.97 17.60 -0.43
N LEU A 23 29.13 18.64 -0.49
CA LEU A 23 27.73 18.50 -0.89
C LEU A 23 27.64 18.10 -2.37
N LYS A 24 26.91 17.01 -2.66
CA LYS A 24 26.67 16.49 -4.00
C LYS A 24 25.16 16.26 -4.15
N ALA A 25 24.42 17.35 -4.28
CA ALA A 25 22.97 17.38 -4.27
C ALA A 25 22.36 17.35 -5.66
N LEU A 26 21.34 16.49 -5.83
CA LEU A 26 20.52 16.44 -7.03
C LEU A 26 19.09 16.89 -6.70
N ALA A 27 18.60 17.93 -7.38
CA ALA A 27 17.34 18.58 -7.05
C ALA A 27 16.31 18.51 -8.19
N PHE A 28 15.15 17.92 -7.92
CA PHE A 28 14.09 17.69 -8.90
C PHE A 28 13.06 18.84 -8.90
N CYS A 29 13.05 19.61 -9.99
CA CYS A 29 12.25 20.83 -10.14
C CYS A 29 11.02 20.64 -11.03
N ARG A 30 9.92 21.33 -10.71
CA ARG A 30 8.62 21.20 -11.40
C ARG A 30 8.68 21.50 -12.90
N ASN A 31 9.44 22.51 -13.30
CA ASN A 31 9.60 22.92 -14.69
C ASN A 31 10.91 23.68 -14.86
N VAL A 32 11.27 23.98 -16.10
CA VAL A 32 12.54 24.67 -16.45
C VAL A 32 12.67 26.03 -15.76
N THR A 33 11.57 26.80 -15.70
CA THR A 33 11.56 28.10 -15.02
C THR A 33 11.89 27.97 -13.53
N HIS A 34 11.34 26.96 -12.86
CA HIS A 34 11.63 26.67 -11.46
C HIS A 34 13.09 26.25 -11.25
N ALA A 35 13.62 25.38 -12.11
CA ALA A 35 15.03 24.95 -12.00
C ALA A 35 16.01 26.11 -12.17
N ARG A 36 15.78 26.98 -13.16
CA ARG A 36 16.59 28.18 -13.38
C ARG A 36 16.56 29.10 -12.16
N MET A 37 15.37 29.41 -11.66
CA MET A 37 15.17 30.29 -10.49
C MET A 37 15.86 29.73 -9.23
N MET A 38 15.68 28.43 -8.95
CA MET A 38 16.35 27.78 -7.82
C MET A 38 17.87 27.83 -7.95
N SER A 39 18.41 27.59 -9.16
CA SER A 39 19.86 27.69 -9.40
C SER A 39 20.38 29.11 -9.20
N GLU A 40 19.66 30.13 -9.68
CA GLU A 40 20.03 31.54 -9.53
C GLU A 40 20.05 31.96 -8.05
N VAL A 41 18.96 31.72 -7.31
CA VAL A 41 18.84 32.14 -5.90
C VAL A 41 19.77 31.34 -4.99
N MET A 42 19.87 30.02 -5.17
CA MET A 42 20.78 29.18 -4.38
C MET A 42 22.25 29.39 -4.76
N GLY A 43 22.52 29.97 -5.94
CA GLY A 43 23.84 30.30 -6.44
C GLY A 43 24.59 31.32 -5.58
N GLU A 44 23.88 32.07 -4.73
CA GLU A 44 24.48 33.00 -3.77
C GLU A 44 25.19 32.26 -2.60
N ARG A 45 24.83 31.01 -2.35
CA ARG A 45 25.31 30.21 -1.21
C ARG A 45 26.08 28.96 -1.63
N TYR A 46 25.71 28.39 -2.78
CA TYR A 46 26.24 27.13 -3.29
C TYR A 46 26.71 27.29 -4.73
N HIS A 47 27.63 26.42 -5.15
CA HIS A 47 27.92 26.26 -6.56
C HIS A 47 26.81 25.43 -7.21
N THR A 48 26.00 26.07 -8.05
CA THR A 48 24.82 25.44 -8.65
C THR A 48 24.90 25.39 -10.17
N ALA A 49 24.17 24.43 -10.75
CA ALA A 49 23.86 24.40 -12.16
C ALA A 49 22.43 23.85 -12.35
N TYR A 50 21.84 24.09 -13.51
CA TYR A 50 20.58 23.45 -13.89
C TYR A 50 20.64 22.80 -15.27
N LEU A 51 19.94 21.69 -15.42
CA LEU A 51 19.77 20.99 -16.70
C LEU A 51 18.31 21.00 -17.12
N THR A 52 18.12 21.14 -18.43
CA THR A 52 16.83 21.11 -19.13
C THR A 52 16.84 20.06 -20.24
N GLY A 53 15.67 19.67 -20.74
CA GLY A 53 15.57 18.76 -21.90
C GLY A 53 16.25 19.29 -23.17
N ARG A 54 16.63 20.57 -23.21
CA ARG A 54 17.34 21.22 -24.32
C ARG A 54 18.85 21.06 -24.27
N ASN A 55 19.42 20.70 -23.13
CA ASN A 55 20.86 20.47 -23.01
C ASN A 55 21.27 19.21 -23.77
N ASP A 56 22.42 19.26 -24.43
CA ASP A 56 22.94 18.11 -25.17
C ASP A 56 23.50 17.03 -24.23
N ILE A 57 23.79 15.85 -24.79
CA ILE A 57 24.30 14.71 -24.01
C ILE A 57 25.64 15.05 -23.35
N GLY A 58 26.52 15.79 -24.03
CA GLY A 58 27.84 16.15 -23.53
C GLY A 58 27.77 17.13 -22.34
N GLU A 59 26.91 18.14 -22.43
CA GLU A 59 26.62 19.08 -21.34
C GLU A 59 26.10 18.35 -20.10
N ARG A 60 25.16 17.42 -20.30
CA ARG A 60 24.62 16.59 -19.22
C ARG A 60 25.72 15.76 -18.56
N ILE A 61 26.50 15.01 -19.34
CA ILE A 61 27.59 14.17 -18.83
C ILE A 61 28.62 15.00 -18.05
N ARG A 62 29.01 16.18 -18.55
CA ARG A 62 29.93 17.07 -17.85
C ARG A 62 29.37 17.48 -16.49
N ALA A 63 28.15 18.00 -16.43
CA ALA A 63 27.52 18.40 -15.18
C ALA A 63 27.40 17.24 -14.18
N TYR A 64 27.11 16.03 -14.65
CA TYR A 64 27.07 14.84 -13.78
C TYR A 64 28.44 14.43 -13.25
N ASN A 65 29.49 14.55 -14.06
CA ASN A 65 30.86 14.26 -13.61
C ASN A 65 31.34 15.33 -12.63
N ASP A 66 31.05 16.60 -12.88
CA ASP A 66 31.40 17.72 -12.00
C ASP A 66 30.70 17.62 -10.65
N LEU A 67 29.43 17.21 -10.62
CA LEU A 67 28.70 16.99 -9.37
C LEU A 67 29.34 15.87 -8.53
N GLN A 68 29.81 14.80 -9.18
CA GLN A 68 30.39 13.64 -8.49
C GLN A 68 31.84 13.84 -8.06
N SER A 69 32.59 14.65 -8.81
CA SER A 69 34.00 14.90 -8.53
C SER A 69 34.19 15.66 -7.23
N ASP A 70 35.14 15.22 -6.41
CA ASP A 70 35.56 15.94 -5.20
C ASP A 70 36.39 17.20 -5.52
N SER A 71 36.97 17.29 -6.72
CA SER A 71 37.81 18.43 -7.13
C SER A 71 37.05 19.52 -7.88
N ALA A 72 35.88 19.21 -8.42
CA ALA A 72 35.02 20.21 -9.06
C ALA A 72 34.26 21.01 -8.00
N SER A 73 33.90 22.26 -8.30
CA SER A 73 33.20 23.11 -7.35
C SER A 73 31.70 22.84 -7.29
N LEU A 74 31.07 22.24 -8.30
CA LEU A 74 29.62 22.05 -8.39
C LEU A 74 29.06 21.24 -7.21
N GLU A 75 28.09 21.81 -6.49
CA GLU A 75 27.48 21.23 -5.29
C GLU A 75 26.02 20.82 -5.50
N ILE A 76 25.24 21.62 -6.24
CA ILE A 76 23.81 21.37 -6.45
C ILE A 76 23.46 21.40 -7.93
N LEU A 77 22.86 20.31 -8.42
CA LEU A 77 22.36 20.20 -9.78
C LEU A 77 20.82 20.16 -9.79
N PHE A 78 20.20 21.21 -10.32
CA PHE A 78 18.75 21.28 -10.52
C PHE A 78 18.35 20.66 -11.86
N THR A 79 17.31 19.83 -11.90
CA THR A 79 16.93 19.09 -13.11
C THR A 79 15.42 18.96 -13.27
N VAL A 80 14.98 18.84 -14.53
CA VAL A 80 13.57 18.74 -14.93
C VAL A 80 13.44 17.63 -15.96
N ASP A 81 12.85 16.49 -15.58
CA ASP A 81 12.43 15.40 -16.49
C ASP A 81 13.53 14.84 -17.44
N ILE A 82 14.81 15.05 -17.14
CA ILE A 82 15.95 14.64 -17.98
C ILE A 82 16.56 13.30 -17.57
N LEU A 83 16.13 12.73 -16.46
CA LEU A 83 16.76 11.56 -15.85
C LEU A 83 16.08 10.22 -16.17
N ASN A 84 15.34 10.16 -17.28
CA ASN A 84 14.57 8.97 -17.65
C ASN A 84 15.40 7.89 -18.37
N GLU A 85 16.58 8.20 -18.93
CA GLU A 85 17.39 7.22 -19.68
C GLU A 85 18.90 7.38 -19.43
N GLY A 86 19.58 6.31 -18.99
CA GLY A 86 21.01 6.08 -19.24
C GLY A 86 22.08 6.76 -18.35
N VAL A 87 21.73 7.57 -17.36
CA VAL A 87 22.73 8.32 -16.56
C VAL A 87 23.07 7.65 -15.23
N ASP A 88 24.37 7.51 -14.93
CA ASP A 88 24.90 6.96 -13.68
C ASP A 88 25.59 8.04 -12.84
N ILE A 89 25.02 8.36 -11.67
CA ILE A 89 25.53 9.40 -10.74
C ILE A 89 25.65 8.86 -9.30
N PRO A 90 26.40 7.78 -9.05
CA PRO A 90 26.49 7.16 -7.73
C PRO A 90 27.09 8.09 -6.67
N GLY A 91 27.86 9.12 -7.04
CA GLY A 91 28.45 10.06 -6.09
C GLY A 91 27.47 10.99 -5.37
N VAL A 92 26.18 11.04 -5.78
CA VAL A 92 25.16 11.89 -5.12
C VAL A 92 24.95 11.46 -3.68
N ASN A 93 25.09 12.40 -2.74
CA ASN A 93 24.91 12.19 -1.29
C ASN A 93 23.69 12.93 -0.71
N MET A 94 23.03 13.78 -1.51
CA MET A 94 21.77 14.41 -1.14
C MET A 94 20.79 14.47 -2.32
N VAL A 95 19.52 14.19 -2.08
CA VAL A 95 18.44 14.28 -3.08
C VAL A 95 17.35 15.21 -2.57
N LEU A 96 17.00 16.22 -3.38
CA LEU A 96 15.97 17.20 -3.06
C LEU A 96 14.75 17.02 -3.97
N PHE A 97 13.60 16.70 -3.39
CA PHE A 97 12.32 16.69 -4.12
C PHE A 97 11.61 18.02 -3.94
N LEU A 98 11.64 18.84 -5.00
CA LEU A 98 11.04 20.19 -5.03
C LEU A 98 9.79 20.24 -5.92
N ARG A 99 9.27 19.09 -6.33
CA ARG A 99 8.05 18.97 -7.14
C ARG A 99 7.21 17.77 -6.76
N PRO A 100 5.90 17.83 -6.98
CA PRO A 100 5.11 16.63 -6.91
C PRO A 100 5.57 15.61 -7.98
N THR A 101 6.10 14.47 -7.56
CA THR A 101 6.40 13.31 -8.42
C THR A 101 5.20 12.35 -8.47
N GLU A 102 4.23 12.58 -9.36
CA GLU A 102 2.92 11.88 -9.35
C GLU A 102 2.99 10.34 -9.45
N SER A 103 4.10 9.79 -9.94
CA SER A 103 4.33 8.34 -10.06
C SER A 103 5.32 7.84 -9.01
N SER A 104 4.91 6.84 -8.22
CA SER A 104 5.78 6.12 -7.29
C SER A 104 6.96 5.45 -7.99
N THR A 105 6.76 4.93 -9.21
CA THR A 105 7.82 4.36 -10.05
C THR A 105 8.89 5.40 -10.37
N ILE A 106 8.49 6.62 -10.77
CA ILE A 106 9.44 7.69 -11.10
C ILE A 106 10.19 8.13 -9.84
N PHE A 107 9.52 8.21 -8.69
CA PHE A 107 10.15 8.53 -7.41
C PHE A 107 11.23 7.50 -7.04
N ILE A 108 10.91 6.19 -7.08
CA ILE A 108 11.88 5.12 -6.76
C ILE A 108 13.05 5.15 -7.73
N GLN A 109 12.80 5.40 -9.02
CA GLN A 109 13.87 5.51 -10.02
C GLN A 109 14.79 6.71 -9.73
N GLN A 110 14.23 7.86 -9.35
CA GLN A 110 14.96 9.06 -8.98
C GLN A 110 15.79 8.84 -7.71
N LEU A 111 15.18 8.28 -6.66
CA LEU A 111 15.82 7.92 -5.40
C LEU A 111 16.94 6.89 -5.61
N GLY A 112 16.70 5.87 -6.43
CA GLY A 112 17.63 4.79 -6.73
C GLY A 112 18.96 5.24 -7.32
N ARG A 113 19.05 6.47 -7.85
CA ARG A 113 20.32 7.06 -8.28
C ARG A 113 21.20 7.48 -7.11
N GLY A 114 20.60 8.04 -6.06
CA GLY A 114 21.29 8.38 -4.82
C GLY A 114 21.63 7.16 -3.96
N LEU A 115 20.91 6.05 -4.11
CA LEU A 115 21.12 4.83 -3.31
C LEU A 115 22.29 3.93 -3.77
N ARG A 116 22.89 4.18 -4.95
CA ARG A 116 24.04 3.39 -5.42
C ARG A 116 25.24 3.57 -4.47
N LYS A 117 25.95 2.50 -4.10
CA LYS A 117 27.16 2.60 -3.27
C LYS A 117 28.24 3.41 -4.00
N TYR A 118 28.96 4.24 -3.26
CA TYR A 118 30.06 5.06 -3.77
C TYR A 118 31.08 5.32 -2.67
N ASP A 119 32.35 5.50 -3.05
CA ASP A 119 33.42 5.76 -2.10
C ASP A 119 33.16 7.06 -1.32
N ASN A 120 33.46 7.04 -0.02
CA ASN A 120 33.20 8.16 0.90
C ASN A 120 31.74 8.61 0.99
N LYS A 121 30.79 7.76 0.58
CA LYS A 121 29.35 7.99 0.76
C LYS A 121 28.75 6.96 1.74
N PRO A 122 28.67 7.26 3.05
CA PRO A 122 28.13 6.33 4.05
C PRO A 122 26.61 6.18 3.94
N TYR A 123 25.90 7.24 3.56
CA TYR A 123 24.45 7.27 3.38
C TYR A 123 24.07 8.36 2.35
N VAL A 124 22.81 8.37 1.94
CA VAL A 124 22.21 9.43 1.15
C VAL A 124 21.14 10.13 1.96
N THR A 125 21.15 11.45 1.97
CA THR A 125 20.10 12.26 2.61
C THR A 125 19.02 12.61 1.60
N VAL A 126 17.76 12.40 1.96
CA VAL A 126 16.62 12.70 1.09
C VAL A 126 15.74 13.73 1.77
N LEU A 127 15.54 14.88 1.12
CA LEU A 127 14.65 15.94 1.60
C LEU A 127 13.49 16.08 0.62
N ASP A 128 12.27 15.81 1.09
CA ASP A 128 11.03 16.01 0.32
C ASP A 128 10.27 17.22 0.86
N PHE A 129 10.17 18.27 0.05
CA PHE A 129 9.55 19.55 0.41
C PHE A 129 8.08 19.62 -0.04
N ILE A 130 7.51 18.53 -0.55
CA ILE A 130 6.18 18.53 -1.15
C ILE A 130 5.16 17.98 -0.15
N GLY A 131 4.72 18.85 0.76
CA GLY A 131 3.65 18.56 1.72
C GLY A 131 2.29 18.25 1.06
N ASN A 132 1.92 18.95 -0.03
CA ASN A 132 0.55 18.88 -0.58
C ASN A 132 0.13 17.57 -1.29
N SER A 133 0.88 16.49 -1.14
CA SER A 133 0.49 15.17 -1.65
C SER A 133 0.68 14.14 -0.54
N TYR A 134 -0.10 14.24 0.54
CA TYR A 134 -0.07 13.34 1.71
C TYR A 134 -0.32 11.87 1.34
N LYS A 135 -1.14 11.67 0.30
CA LYS A 135 -1.28 10.37 -0.37
C LYS A 135 0.08 9.81 -0.79
N ARG A 136 1.02 10.67 -1.20
CA ARG A 136 2.40 10.32 -1.56
C ARG A 136 3.28 10.04 -0.34
N SER A 137 3.31 10.85 0.73
CA SER A 137 4.17 10.55 1.90
C SER A 137 3.84 9.17 2.49
N VAL A 138 2.54 8.87 2.55
CA VAL A 138 2.01 7.54 2.92
C VAL A 138 2.39 6.49 1.86
N GLN A 139 2.28 6.76 0.55
CA GLN A 139 2.73 5.84 -0.51
C GLN A 139 4.24 5.63 -0.60
N ILE A 140 5.06 6.63 -0.24
CA ILE A 140 6.52 6.57 -0.16
C ILE A 140 6.88 5.68 1.01
N ALA A 141 6.26 5.89 2.17
CA ALA A 141 6.41 5.00 3.29
C ALA A 141 5.95 3.58 2.95
N PHE A 142 4.85 3.40 2.21
CA PHE A 142 4.40 2.10 1.69
C PHE A 142 5.36 1.47 0.66
N ALA A 143 6.00 2.28 -0.17
CA ALA A 143 6.94 1.83 -1.19
C ALA A 143 8.31 1.53 -0.57
N LEU A 144 8.75 2.28 0.44
CA LEU A 144 9.95 1.98 1.22
C LEU A 144 9.69 0.81 2.16
N SER A 145 8.51 0.73 2.76
CA SER A 145 8.04 -0.46 3.44
C SER A 145 7.74 -1.59 2.47
N SER A 146 7.76 -1.43 1.14
CA SER A 146 7.76 -2.62 0.26
C SER A 146 9.06 -3.42 0.35
N LEU A 147 10.08 -2.87 1.03
CA LEU A 147 11.27 -3.58 1.52
C LEU A 147 11.03 -4.30 2.86
N ALA A 148 9.99 -3.91 3.61
CA ALA A 148 9.48 -4.61 4.78
C ALA A 148 8.20 -5.33 4.35
N GLU A 149 8.34 -6.54 3.82
CA GLU A 149 7.24 -7.35 3.32
C GLU A 149 5.94 -7.08 4.10
N ASN A 150 4.91 -6.63 3.36
CA ASN A 150 3.52 -6.66 3.77
C ASN A 150 2.98 -5.62 4.77
N PHE A 151 2.19 -4.68 4.25
CA PHE A 151 1.42 -3.78 5.09
C PHE A 151 -0.02 -3.63 4.65
N VAL A 152 -0.94 -4.00 5.56
CA VAL A 152 -2.38 -3.77 5.41
C VAL A 152 -2.70 -2.35 5.86
N VAL A 153 -3.37 -1.59 4.99
CA VAL A 153 -3.74 -0.19 5.26
C VAL A 153 -4.96 -0.13 6.19
N GLU A 154 -4.78 -0.45 7.47
CA GLU A 154 -5.75 -0.03 8.48
C GLU A 154 -5.48 1.43 8.85
N LYS A 155 -6.52 2.26 8.79
CA LYS A 155 -6.45 3.70 9.10
C LYS A 155 -5.74 4.00 10.42
N ARG A 156 -6.03 3.22 11.47
CA ARG A 156 -5.43 3.36 12.80
C ARG A 156 -3.93 3.07 12.80
N LEU A 157 -3.56 2.00 12.12
CA LEU A 157 -2.18 1.57 12.00
C LEU A 157 -1.36 2.60 11.21
N MET A 158 -1.91 3.13 10.12
CA MET A 158 -1.33 4.26 9.37
C MET A 158 -1.12 5.50 10.22
N ALA A 159 -2.15 5.91 10.98
CA ALA A 159 -2.03 7.05 11.86
C ALA A 159 -0.97 6.83 12.95
N SER A 160 -0.83 5.60 13.46
CA SER A 160 0.20 5.25 14.43
C SER A 160 1.60 5.36 13.83
N LEU A 161 1.82 4.83 12.63
CA LEU A 161 3.11 4.87 11.95
C LEU A 161 3.56 6.30 11.58
N VAL A 162 2.63 7.17 11.20
CA VAL A 162 2.97 8.56 10.90
C VAL A 162 3.36 9.30 12.19
N ARG A 163 2.71 9.01 13.32
CA ARG A 163 3.01 9.65 14.61
C ARG A 163 4.40 9.31 15.12
N ASP A 164 4.87 8.09 14.90
CA ASP A 164 6.15 7.59 15.40
C ASP A 164 7.28 7.61 14.36
N ASP A 165 7.13 8.36 13.27
CA ASP A 165 8.12 8.42 12.18
C ASP A 165 8.48 7.03 11.59
N PHE A 166 7.52 6.11 11.58
CA PHE A 166 7.66 4.74 11.10
C PHE A 166 8.67 3.90 11.88
N VAL A 167 9.03 4.30 13.10
CA VAL A 167 9.97 3.56 13.95
C VAL A 167 9.47 2.13 14.20
N ALA A 168 8.16 1.92 14.37
CA ALA A 168 7.58 0.58 14.57
C ALA A 168 7.83 -0.40 13.41
N LEU A 169 8.23 0.07 12.21
CA LEU A 169 8.61 -0.82 11.10
C LEU A 169 10.01 -1.43 11.25
N GLY A 170 10.81 -1.01 12.22
CA GLY A 170 12.16 -1.55 12.42
C GLY A 170 13.16 -1.22 11.31
N LEU A 171 12.84 -0.25 10.43
CA LEU A 171 13.66 0.12 9.27
C LEU A 171 15.09 0.58 9.64
N SER A 172 15.27 1.08 10.87
CA SER A 172 16.57 1.48 11.40
C SER A 172 17.56 0.31 11.49
N GLU A 173 17.08 -0.93 11.66
CA GLU A 173 17.92 -2.14 11.64
C GLU A 173 18.57 -2.36 10.28
N TYR A 174 17.93 -1.85 9.23
CA TYR A 174 18.42 -1.89 7.84
C TYR A 174 19.12 -0.59 7.43
N GLY A 175 19.37 0.33 8.38
CA GLY A 175 20.05 1.60 8.13
C GLY A 175 19.18 2.65 7.42
N VAL A 176 17.86 2.52 7.51
CA VAL A 176 16.90 3.49 6.94
C VAL A 176 16.23 4.24 8.09
N GLU A 177 16.31 5.58 8.05
CA GLU A 177 15.65 6.47 8.99
C GLU A 177 14.71 7.41 8.23
N ILE A 178 13.48 7.52 8.71
CA ILE A 178 12.46 8.43 8.18
C ILE A 178 12.15 9.43 9.28
N ARG A 179 12.01 10.71 8.92
CA ARG A 179 11.56 11.77 9.84
C ARG A 179 10.57 12.67 9.13
N ILE A 180 9.47 12.98 9.80
CA ILE A 180 8.43 13.87 9.30
C ILE A 180 8.32 15.05 10.27
N ASP A 181 8.30 16.27 9.75
CA ASP A 181 8.11 17.45 10.59
C ASP A 181 6.68 17.52 11.17
N ASP A 182 6.53 18.22 12.28
CA ASP A 182 5.27 18.23 13.04
C ASP A 182 4.07 18.73 12.23
N LEU A 183 4.27 19.76 11.38
CA LEU A 183 3.19 20.29 10.54
C LEU A 183 2.79 19.27 9.47
N SER A 184 3.77 18.65 8.80
CA SER A 184 3.48 17.56 7.85
C SER A 184 2.79 16.38 8.53
N LYS A 185 3.15 16.03 9.78
CA LYS A 185 2.46 14.96 10.53
C LYS A 185 0.99 15.29 10.74
N GLU A 186 0.69 16.50 11.21
CA GLU A 186 -0.69 16.95 11.42
C GLU A 186 -1.50 16.85 10.12
N GLU A 187 -0.97 17.38 9.02
CA GLU A 187 -1.65 17.36 7.72
C GLU A 187 -1.85 15.93 7.16
N ILE A 188 -0.86 15.04 7.32
CA ILE A 188 -0.99 13.62 6.93
C ILE A 188 -2.07 12.94 7.77
N LEU A 189 -2.10 13.18 9.08
CA LEU A 189 -3.09 12.60 9.99
C LEU A 189 -4.50 13.09 9.65
N ASP A 190 -4.67 14.38 9.36
CA ASP A 190 -5.94 14.95 8.92
C ASP A 190 -6.43 14.31 7.61
N PHE A 191 -5.51 14.08 6.66
CA PHE A 191 -5.85 13.37 5.41
C PHE A 191 -6.27 11.92 5.69
N ILE A 192 -5.51 11.18 6.49
CA ILE A 192 -5.86 9.81 6.92
C ILE A 192 -7.24 9.83 7.59
N ASP A 193 -7.55 10.89 8.35
CA ASP A 193 -8.80 11.01 9.06
C ASP A 193 -10.00 11.25 8.16
N GLN A 194 -9.85 12.07 7.13
CA GLN A 194 -10.91 12.40 6.18
C GLN A 194 -11.09 11.34 5.08
N GLU A 195 -10.06 10.58 4.74
CA GLU A 195 -10.08 9.65 3.61
C GLU A 195 -10.79 8.32 3.96
N ASN A 196 -11.72 7.90 3.10
CA ASN A 196 -12.38 6.60 3.24
C ASN A 196 -11.57 5.48 2.55
N PHE A 197 -10.70 4.82 3.31
CA PHE A 197 -9.92 3.66 2.86
C PHE A 197 -10.77 2.41 2.52
N ASN A 198 -12.08 2.41 2.81
CA ASN A 198 -13.00 1.36 2.35
C ASN A 198 -13.65 1.69 1.00
N ALA A 199 -13.23 2.77 0.32
CA ALA A 199 -13.66 3.03 -1.04
C ALA A 199 -13.12 1.96 -2.01
N ILE A 200 -13.91 1.64 -3.05
CA ILE A 200 -13.58 0.61 -4.05
C ILE A 200 -12.18 0.79 -4.66
N LYS A 201 -11.72 2.03 -4.84
CA LYS A 201 -10.39 2.33 -5.41
C LYS A 201 -9.25 1.75 -4.57
N TYR A 202 -9.36 1.80 -3.24
CA TYR A 202 -8.33 1.28 -2.33
C TYR A 202 -8.43 -0.22 -2.19
N LEU A 203 -9.64 -0.76 -2.06
CA LEU A 203 -9.81 -2.21 -1.93
C LEU A 203 -9.42 -2.96 -3.21
N LYS A 204 -9.69 -2.39 -4.40
CA LYS A 204 -9.13 -2.93 -5.64
C LYS A 204 -7.60 -2.98 -5.61
N GLN A 205 -6.97 -1.91 -5.13
CA GLN A 205 -5.51 -1.84 -5.03
C GLN A 205 -4.96 -2.86 -4.02
N ASP A 206 -5.56 -2.94 -2.82
CA ASP A 206 -5.20 -3.89 -1.76
C ASP A 206 -5.27 -5.34 -2.30
N TYR A 207 -6.35 -5.67 -3.01
CA TYR A 207 -6.53 -6.96 -3.66
C TYR A 207 -5.42 -7.29 -4.67
N PHE A 208 -5.14 -6.39 -5.63
CA PHE A 208 -4.12 -6.66 -6.65
C PHE A 208 -2.70 -6.71 -6.07
N ASN A 209 -2.41 -5.89 -5.05
CA ASN A 209 -1.16 -5.95 -4.32
C ASN A 209 -0.98 -7.32 -3.65
N PHE A 210 -2.03 -7.83 -2.99
CA PHE A 210 -2.00 -9.12 -2.33
C PHE A 210 -1.89 -10.29 -3.31
N LYS A 211 -2.64 -10.27 -4.41
CA LYS A 211 -2.53 -11.26 -5.50
C LYS A 211 -1.11 -11.31 -6.07
N LYS A 212 -0.50 -10.13 -6.30
CA LYS A 212 0.90 -10.03 -6.76
C LYS A 212 1.88 -10.55 -5.73
N TYR A 213 1.69 -10.26 -4.44
CA TYR A 213 2.54 -10.75 -3.36
C TYR A 213 2.57 -12.28 -3.34
N MET A 214 1.40 -12.92 -3.45
CA MET A 214 1.29 -14.37 -3.53
C MET A 214 1.88 -14.99 -4.80
N SER A 215 2.24 -14.16 -5.78
CA SER A 215 2.67 -14.60 -7.11
C SER A 215 1.65 -15.57 -7.75
N SER A 216 0.36 -15.33 -7.50
CA SER A 216 -0.73 -16.19 -7.97
C SER A 216 -1.35 -15.63 -9.24
N GLU A 217 -1.50 -16.48 -10.26
CA GLU A 217 -2.30 -16.17 -11.46
C GLU A 217 -3.80 -16.14 -11.14
N PHE A 218 -4.23 -16.91 -10.13
CA PHE A 218 -5.62 -17.02 -9.69
C PHE A 218 -5.94 -16.06 -8.53
N TYR A 219 -7.24 -15.79 -8.34
CA TYR A 219 -7.71 -14.98 -7.22
C TYR A 219 -7.36 -15.64 -5.87
N PRO A 220 -6.91 -14.87 -4.86
CA PRO A 220 -6.69 -15.39 -3.51
C PRO A 220 -7.98 -15.90 -2.86
N TRP A 221 -7.90 -17.04 -2.19
CA TRP A 221 -8.98 -17.71 -1.47
C TRP A 221 -9.09 -17.17 -0.04
N HIS A 222 -10.19 -17.48 0.66
CA HIS A 222 -10.41 -16.98 2.02
C HIS A 222 -9.26 -17.35 2.98
N MET A 223 -8.76 -18.58 2.87
CA MET A 223 -7.67 -19.07 3.71
C MET A 223 -6.32 -18.40 3.38
N ASP A 224 -6.13 -17.91 2.16
CA ASP A 224 -4.92 -17.16 1.81
C ASP A 224 -4.85 -15.85 2.60
N TYR A 225 -6.00 -15.19 2.81
CA TYR A 225 -6.06 -14.00 3.66
C TYR A 225 -5.85 -14.34 5.13
N LEU A 226 -6.43 -15.43 5.63
CA LEU A 226 -6.37 -15.77 7.05
C LEU A 226 -5.02 -16.35 7.47
N ASN A 227 -4.33 -17.05 6.57
CA ASN A 227 -3.04 -17.68 6.85
C ASN A 227 -1.84 -16.75 6.62
N ASN A 228 -2.11 -15.48 6.32
CA ASN A 228 -1.08 -14.54 5.99
C ASN A 228 -1.29 -13.24 6.77
N ASP A 229 -0.42 -12.99 7.75
CA ASP A 229 -0.46 -11.83 8.68
C ASP A 229 -0.50 -10.46 7.96
N CYS A 230 -0.19 -10.52 6.69
CA CYS A 230 0.08 -9.47 5.74
C CYS A 230 -1.08 -9.18 4.81
N ALA A 231 -2.09 -10.05 4.83
CA ALA A 231 -3.22 -9.98 3.93
C ALA A 231 -4.24 -8.95 4.43
N PRO A 232 -4.86 -8.18 3.51
CA PRO A 232 -5.93 -7.29 3.88
C PRO A 232 -7.07 -8.03 4.58
N ASP A 233 -7.73 -7.38 5.54
CA ASP A 233 -8.92 -7.95 6.16
C ASP A 233 -9.99 -8.26 5.10
N LEU A 234 -10.24 -9.56 4.92
CA LEU A 234 -11.19 -10.11 3.96
C LEU A 234 -12.60 -9.52 4.11
N ILE A 235 -13.00 -9.19 5.35
CA ILE A 235 -14.32 -8.65 5.67
C ILE A 235 -14.54 -7.28 4.98
N ARG A 236 -13.47 -6.52 4.75
CA ARG A 236 -13.55 -5.22 4.05
C ARG A 236 -14.08 -5.39 2.64
N PHE A 237 -13.66 -6.42 1.90
CA PHE A 237 -14.11 -6.67 0.53
C PHE A 237 -15.60 -7.04 0.44
N MET A 238 -16.14 -7.67 1.48
CA MET A 238 -17.54 -8.12 1.54
C MET A 238 -18.52 -7.01 1.98
N SER A 239 -17.99 -5.92 2.54
CA SER A 239 -18.77 -4.87 3.18
C SER A 239 -19.11 -3.69 2.26
N ILE A 240 -18.52 -3.63 1.07
CA ILE A 240 -18.61 -2.46 0.19
C ILE A 240 -19.80 -2.47 -0.76
N LYS A 241 -19.98 -1.35 -1.45
CA LYS A 241 -20.92 -1.21 -2.58
C LYS A 241 -20.17 -1.02 -3.89
N ILE A 242 -20.54 -1.77 -4.91
CA ILE A 242 -20.07 -1.63 -6.29
C ILE A 242 -21.31 -1.38 -7.17
N GLY A 243 -21.31 -0.30 -7.96
CA GLY A 243 -22.47 0.07 -8.78
C GLY A 243 -23.76 0.31 -7.96
N GLY A 244 -23.63 0.78 -6.72
CA GLY A 244 -24.75 1.01 -5.80
C GLY A 244 -25.27 -0.23 -5.05
N LYS A 245 -24.84 -1.44 -5.42
CA LYS A 245 -25.23 -2.69 -4.77
C LYS A 245 -24.17 -3.14 -3.77
N LYS A 246 -24.58 -3.58 -2.57
CA LYS A 246 -23.66 -4.17 -1.59
C LYS A 246 -23.13 -5.50 -2.14
N THR A 247 -21.82 -5.74 -2.02
CA THR A 247 -21.21 -7.01 -2.46
C THR A 247 -21.70 -8.17 -1.60
N GLY A 248 -21.61 -8.03 -0.27
CA GLY A 248 -22.14 -9.00 0.70
C GLY A 248 -21.32 -10.29 0.83
N CYS A 249 -20.58 -10.67 -0.20
CA CYS A 249 -19.63 -11.77 -0.21
C CYS A 249 -18.41 -11.43 -1.08
N TYR A 250 -17.35 -12.21 -0.91
CA TYR A 250 -16.11 -12.02 -1.64
C TYR A 250 -16.26 -12.34 -3.13
N TYR A 251 -17.09 -13.32 -3.50
CA TYR A 251 -17.40 -13.61 -4.91
C TYR A 251 -17.95 -12.38 -5.65
N ASN A 252 -18.97 -11.72 -5.09
CA ASN A 252 -19.57 -10.52 -5.68
C ASN A 252 -18.58 -9.34 -5.75
N PHE A 253 -17.63 -9.27 -4.81
CA PHE A 253 -16.52 -8.32 -4.91
C PHE A 253 -15.64 -8.64 -6.13
N LEU A 254 -15.17 -9.88 -6.27
CA LEU A 254 -14.33 -10.32 -7.39
C LEU A 254 -15.02 -10.08 -8.74
N THR A 255 -16.29 -10.45 -8.87
CA THR A 255 -17.09 -10.17 -10.07
C THR A 255 -17.21 -8.67 -10.32
N GLY A 256 -17.48 -7.88 -9.27
CA GLY A 256 -17.63 -6.43 -9.38
C GLY A 256 -16.35 -5.68 -9.73
N ILE A 257 -15.18 -6.24 -9.44
CA ILE A 257 -13.90 -5.67 -9.85
C ILE A 257 -13.44 -6.13 -11.24
N GLY A 258 -14.08 -7.17 -11.80
CA GLY A 258 -13.76 -7.75 -13.10
C GLY A 258 -12.64 -8.79 -13.07
N GLU A 259 -12.51 -9.54 -11.97
CA GLU A 259 -11.53 -10.62 -11.86
C GLU A 259 -11.86 -11.79 -12.80
N GLU A 260 -10.82 -12.44 -13.32
CA GLU A 260 -10.93 -13.53 -14.30
C GLU A 260 -10.94 -14.91 -13.62
N HIS A 261 -11.26 -15.96 -14.39
CA HIS A 261 -11.28 -17.37 -13.92
C HIS A 261 -12.20 -17.64 -12.72
N LEU A 262 -13.23 -16.83 -12.53
CA LEU A 262 -14.23 -17.05 -11.50
C LEU A 262 -15.18 -18.20 -11.88
N PRO A 263 -15.60 -19.03 -10.91
CA PRO A 263 -16.69 -19.97 -11.14
C PRO A 263 -17.98 -19.24 -11.52
N VAL A 264 -18.81 -19.90 -12.33
CA VAL A 264 -20.12 -19.38 -12.73
C VAL A 264 -21.15 -19.91 -11.76
N PHE A 265 -21.84 -19.01 -11.06
CA PHE A 265 -22.92 -19.37 -10.15
C PHE A 265 -24.26 -18.82 -10.64
N THR A 266 -25.34 -19.55 -10.37
CA THR A 266 -26.70 -19.05 -10.54
C THR A 266 -27.00 -17.94 -9.52
N GLU A 267 -28.11 -17.21 -9.69
CA GLU A 267 -28.55 -16.20 -8.72
C GLU A 267 -28.82 -16.82 -7.34
N GLU A 268 -29.38 -18.04 -7.30
CA GLU A 268 -29.64 -18.79 -6.06
C GLU A 268 -28.32 -19.18 -5.36
N GLN A 269 -27.35 -19.70 -6.12
CA GLN A 269 -26.03 -20.06 -5.60
C GLN A 269 -25.28 -18.84 -5.07
N THR A 270 -25.34 -17.73 -5.80
CA THR A 270 -24.75 -16.46 -5.37
C THR A 270 -25.41 -15.94 -4.09
N ALA A 271 -26.74 -16.05 -3.97
CA ALA A 271 -27.46 -15.68 -2.75
C ALA A 271 -27.07 -16.57 -1.57
N PHE A 272 -26.87 -17.87 -1.79
CA PHE A 272 -26.38 -18.82 -0.78
C PHE A 272 -24.96 -18.47 -0.30
N ILE A 273 -24.04 -18.15 -1.22
CA ILE A 273 -22.69 -17.66 -0.88
C ILE A 273 -22.78 -16.37 -0.06
N GLY A 274 -23.68 -15.45 -0.43
CA GLY A 274 -23.99 -14.24 0.32
C GLY A 274 -24.47 -14.52 1.75
N TYR A 275 -25.35 -15.50 1.92
CA TYR A 275 -25.82 -15.94 3.23
C TYR A 275 -24.67 -16.47 4.09
N LEU A 276 -23.85 -17.39 3.55
CA LEU A 276 -22.71 -17.95 4.29
C LEU A 276 -21.67 -16.91 4.66
N SER A 277 -21.39 -15.98 3.74
CA SER A 277 -20.48 -14.85 4.00
C SER A 277 -21.01 -13.94 5.11
N GLY A 278 -22.33 -13.80 5.22
CA GLY A 278 -23.00 -13.06 6.30
C GLY A 278 -22.91 -13.71 7.68
N LEU A 279 -22.49 -14.98 7.76
CA LEU A 279 -22.20 -15.65 9.04
C LEU A 279 -20.79 -15.33 9.57
N LEU A 280 -19.98 -14.59 8.81
CA LEU A 280 -18.65 -14.14 9.22
C LEU A 280 -18.73 -12.81 9.99
N PRO A 281 -17.91 -12.61 11.04
CA PRO A 281 -17.00 -13.59 11.64
C PRO A 281 -17.77 -14.71 12.35
N LEU A 282 -17.19 -15.91 12.42
CA LEU A 282 -17.84 -17.10 12.99
C LEU A 282 -18.03 -16.97 14.51
N VAL A 283 -19.16 -16.37 14.92
CA VAL A 283 -19.57 -16.30 16.34
C VAL A 283 -20.36 -17.54 16.76
N ARG A 284 -21.07 -18.19 15.82
CA ARG A 284 -21.90 -19.37 16.04
C ARG A 284 -21.44 -20.52 15.14
N PRO A 285 -20.50 -21.35 15.59
CA PRO A 285 -19.90 -22.39 14.75
C PRO A 285 -20.90 -23.47 14.32
N HIS A 286 -21.94 -23.72 15.12
CA HIS A 286 -22.98 -24.72 14.83
C HIS A 286 -23.67 -24.51 13.48
N GLU A 287 -24.04 -23.26 13.15
CA GLU A 287 -24.76 -22.93 11.92
C GLU A 287 -23.91 -23.26 10.68
N PHE A 288 -22.62 -22.94 10.75
CA PHE A 288 -21.66 -23.23 9.68
C PHE A 288 -21.39 -24.73 9.57
N GLU A 289 -21.21 -25.42 10.69
CA GLU A 289 -20.92 -26.86 10.72
C GLU A 289 -22.08 -27.69 10.18
N ILE A 290 -23.32 -27.33 10.52
CA ILE A 290 -24.53 -27.96 9.95
C ILE A 290 -24.51 -27.82 8.42
N VAL A 291 -24.29 -26.61 7.90
CA VAL A 291 -24.23 -26.40 6.45
C VAL A 291 -23.10 -27.23 5.82
N ARG A 292 -21.92 -27.27 6.44
CA ARG A 292 -20.76 -28.05 5.97
C ARG A 292 -21.07 -29.54 5.88
N CYS A 293 -21.72 -30.11 6.90
CA CYS A 293 -22.17 -31.49 6.89
C CYS A 293 -23.20 -31.77 5.78
N LEU A 294 -24.18 -30.87 5.59
CA LEU A 294 -25.17 -30.99 4.52
C LEU A 294 -24.55 -30.92 3.12
N MET A 295 -23.55 -30.06 2.92
CA MET A 295 -22.80 -29.99 1.66
C MET A 295 -22.04 -31.29 1.35
N ASN A 296 -21.61 -32.02 2.38
CA ASN A 296 -20.94 -33.31 2.25
C ASN A 296 -21.90 -34.51 2.17
N GLY A 297 -23.23 -34.27 2.14
CA GLY A 297 -24.25 -35.31 2.06
C GLY A 297 -24.72 -35.89 3.39
N THR A 298 -24.24 -35.38 4.53
CA THR A 298 -24.66 -35.80 5.87
C THR A 298 -25.94 -35.08 6.27
N GLY A 299 -27.09 -35.66 5.92
CA GLY A 299 -28.42 -35.06 6.14
C GLY A 299 -29.18 -35.57 7.35
N ARG A 300 -28.81 -36.69 7.98
CA ARG A 300 -29.58 -37.24 9.11
C ARG A 300 -29.32 -36.43 10.37
N ILE A 301 -30.39 -36.13 11.11
CA ILE A 301 -30.30 -35.31 12.34
C ILE A 301 -29.38 -35.95 13.38
N GLU A 302 -29.43 -37.28 13.54
CA GLU A 302 -28.57 -38.01 14.48
C GLU A 302 -27.09 -37.93 14.10
N GLU A 303 -26.76 -38.03 12.81
CA GLU A 303 -25.40 -37.92 12.31
C GLU A 303 -24.85 -36.49 12.48
N LEU A 304 -25.70 -35.48 12.27
CA LEU A 304 -25.37 -34.07 12.52
C LEU A 304 -25.12 -33.78 14.01
N ASP A 305 -25.96 -34.31 14.90
CA ASP A 305 -25.81 -34.18 16.36
C ASP A 305 -24.47 -34.76 16.83
N GLN A 306 -24.10 -35.93 16.27
CA GLN A 306 -22.80 -36.56 16.54
C GLN A 306 -21.63 -35.71 16.04
N GLU A 307 -21.64 -35.28 14.78
CA GLU A 307 -20.59 -34.45 14.17
C GLU A 307 -20.36 -33.14 14.94
N LEU A 308 -21.45 -32.47 15.33
CA LEU A 308 -21.40 -31.25 16.14
C LEU A 308 -20.78 -31.52 17.52
N SER A 309 -21.16 -32.63 18.16
CA SER A 309 -20.61 -33.04 19.46
C SER A 309 -19.11 -33.35 19.40
N GLU A 310 -18.63 -33.87 18.27
CA GLU A 310 -17.20 -34.19 18.08
C GLU A 310 -16.36 -32.93 17.80
N LYS A 311 -16.92 -31.94 17.08
CA LYS A 311 -16.16 -30.77 16.60
C LYS A 311 -16.28 -29.52 17.43
N ILE A 312 -17.36 -29.35 18.20
CA ILE A 312 -17.62 -28.13 18.96
C ILE A 312 -17.49 -28.43 20.46
N PRO A 313 -16.42 -27.94 21.12
CA PRO A 313 -16.25 -28.13 22.55
C PRO A 313 -17.41 -27.55 23.36
N GLY A 314 -18.00 -28.37 24.25
CA GLY A 314 -19.12 -27.95 25.10
C GLY A 314 -20.48 -27.91 24.40
N TYR A 315 -20.59 -28.54 23.23
CA TYR A 315 -21.85 -28.71 22.51
C TYR A 315 -22.95 -29.36 23.37
N ARG A 316 -24.19 -28.89 23.20
CA ARG A 316 -25.41 -29.47 23.75
C ARG A 316 -26.47 -29.56 22.67
N LYS A 317 -27.29 -30.61 22.73
CA LYS A 317 -28.32 -30.90 21.73
C LYS A 317 -29.31 -29.76 21.50
N GLU A 318 -29.62 -28.96 22.51
CA GLU A 318 -30.51 -27.80 22.36
C GLU A 318 -29.93 -26.74 21.41
N GLN A 319 -28.61 -26.69 21.24
CA GLN A 319 -27.93 -25.75 20.35
C GLN A 319 -28.13 -26.12 18.87
N LEU A 320 -28.28 -27.40 18.54
CA LEU A 320 -28.66 -27.84 17.19
C LEU A 320 -30.09 -27.40 16.87
N GLU A 321 -31.06 -27.70 17.73
CA GLU A 321 -32.45 -27.26 17.52
C GLU A 321 -32.55 -25.72 17.43
N HIS A 322 -31.80 -25.00 18.27
CA HIS A 322 -31.69 -23.56 18.19
C HIS A 322 -31.08 -23.10 16.86
N ALA A 323 -29.97 -23.69 16.40
CA ALA A 323 -29.37 -23.34 15.11
C ALA A 323 -30.33 -23.58 13.93
N LEU A 324 -31.05 -24.71 13.93
CA LEU A 324 -32.05 -25.04 12.92
C LEU A 324 -33.23 -24.04 12.89
N GLN A 325 -33.55 -23.39 14.01
CA GLN A 325 -34.58 -22.34 14.05
C GLN A 325 -34.16 -21.08 13.26
N PHE A 326 -32.85 -20.79 13.17
CA PHE A 326 -32.34 -19.57 12.53
C PHE A 326 -31.71 -19.82 11.14
N LEU A 327 -31.38 -21.07 10.81
CA LEU A 327 -30.88 -21.46 9.50
C LEU A 327 -31.98 -21.34 8.44
N LYS A 328 -31.86 -20.33 7.56
CA LYS A 328 -32.85 -20.05 6.49
C LYS A 328 -32.62 -20.84 5.21
N VAL A 329 -31.54 -21.61 5.16
CA VAL A 329 -31.05 -22.31 3.95
C VAL A 329 -31.22 -23.82 4.04
N VAL A 330 -31.95 -24.30 5.04
CA VAL A 330 -32.15 -25.73 5.31
C VAL A 330 -33.64 -26.06 5.30
N THR A 331 -33.99 -27.18 4.68
CA THR A 331 -35.33 -27.77 4.69
C THR A 331 -35.34 -28.96 5.62
N ARG A 332 -36.35 -29.05 6.50
CA ARG A 332 -36.50 -30.15 7.47
C ARG A 332 -37.56 -31.16 7.01
N GLY A 333 -37.13 -32.40 6.81
CA GLY A 333 -38.00 -33.59 6.72
C GLY A 333 -38.23 -34.20 8.11
N ASN A 334 -38.73 -35.43 8.18
CA ASN A 334 -38.98 -36.09 9.47
C ASN A 334 -37.67 -36.28 10.28
N ASP A 335 -36.68 -36.96 9.70
CA ASP A 335 -35.38 -37.24 10.34
C ASP A 335 -34.18 -36.77 9.50
N THR A 336 -34.45 -36.02 8.43
CA THR A 336 -33.44 -35.55 7.48
C THR A 336 -33.52 -34.04 7.28
N LEU A 337 -32.36 -33.46 6.99
CA LEU A 337 -32.14 -32.07 6.64
C LEU A 337 -31.49 -32.04 5.26
N SER A 338 -31.87 -31.06 4.46
CA SER A 338 -31.26 -30.81 3.15
C SER A 338 -31.12 -29.31 2.89
N LEU A 339 -30.15 -28.92 2.08
CA LEU A 339 -30.04 -27.53 1.67
C LEU A 339 -31.22 -27.15 0.76
N CYS A 340 -31.70 -25.91 0.87
CA CYS A 340 -32.73 -25.37 0.00
C CYS A 340 -32.23 -25.11 -1.44
N ILE A 341 -30.95 -25.35 -1.69
CA ILE A 341 -30.28 -25.10 -2.96
C ILE A 341 -29.68 -26.40 -3.52
N LYS A 342 -29.74 -26.54 -4.85
CA LYS A 342 -29.00 -27.59 -5.56
C LYS A 342 -27.55 -27.15 -5.71
N LEU A 343 -26.65 -27.98 -5.18
CA LEU A 343 -25.22 -27.88 -5.46
C LEU A 343 -24.97 -28.58 -6.79
N ASP A 344 -24.05 -28.03 -7.58
CA ASP A 344 -23.54 -28.74 -8.76
C ASP A 344 -22.62 -29.87 -8.30
N ASP A 345 -22.54 -30.94 -9.11
CA ASP A 345 -21.73 -32.14 -8.84
C ASP A 345 -20.21 -31.86 -8.78
#